data_AF-A0A1Z9Z1K4-F1
#
_entry.id   AF-A0A1Z9Z1K4-F1
#
_cell.length_a   1.000
_cell.length_b   1.000
_cell.length_c   1.000
_cell.angle_alpha   90.00
_cell.angle_beta   90.00
_cell.angle_gamma   90.00
#
_symmetry.space_group_name_H-M   'P 1'
#
loop_
_entity.id
_entity.type
_entity.pdbx_description
1 polymer ?
#
loop_
_entity_poly.entity_id
_entity_poly.type
_entity_poly.pdbx_seq_one_letter_code
_entity_poly.pdbx_strand_id
1 'polypeptide(L)' 'MNIQTVTFNLCFPGQYYDELTKQHYNLNRYYNPEFGRYMEADPERV' A
#
# COMPACT_ATOMS: atom_id res chain seq x y z
N MET A 1 -2.37 -32.58 -9.26
CA MET A 1 -3.22 -31.40 -8.99
C MET A 1 -2.43 -30.19 -9.47
N ASN A 2 -2.98 -29.37 -10.37
CA ASN A 2 -2.28 -28.18 -10.84
C ASN A 2 -2.58 -27.02 -9.89
N ILE A 3 -1.56 -26.45 -9.27
CA ILE A 3 -1.72 -25.39 -8.26
C ILE A 3 -1.51 -24.06 -8.98
N GLN A 4 -2.54 -23.21 -8.97
CA GLN A 4 -2.45 -21.85 -9.49
C GLN A 4 -2.30 -20.88 -8.32
N THR A 5 -1.34 -19.98 -8.41
CA THR A 5 -1.10 -18.91 -7.42
C THR A 5 -1.71 -17.62 -7.92
N VAL A 6 -2.39 -16.89 -7.04
CA VAL A 6 -2.91 -15.55 -7.31
C VAL A 6 -2.13 -14.56 -6.45
N THR A 7 -1.63 -13.50 -7.06
CA THR A 7 -1.03 -12.38 -6.33
C THR A 7 -2.13 -11.55 -5.70
N PHE A 8 -2.03 -11.30 -4.39
CA PHE A 8 -3.00 -10.50 -3.63
C PHE A 8 -2.34 -9.21 -3.14
N ASN A 9 -2.59 -8.11 -3.86
CA ASN A 9 -1.98 -6.81 -3.58
C ASN A 9 -2.85 -5.89 -2.72
N LEU A 10 -4.01 -6.34 -2.23
CA LEU A 10 -4.85 -5.51 -1.36
C LEU A 10 -4.29 -5.54 0.07
N CYS A 11 -4.21 -4.37 0.70
CA CYS A 11 -3.74 -4.21 2.08
C CYS A 11 -4.91 -3.81 3.00
N PHE A 12 -4.74 -2.79 3.85
CA PHE A 12 -5.87 -2.19 4.57
C PHE A 12 -6.90 -1.59 3.60
N PRO A 13 -8.13 -1.31 4.05
CA PRO A 13 -9.17 -0.74 3.18
C PRO A 13 -8.68 0.46 2.36
N GLY A 14 -8.84 0.37 1.04
CA GLY A 14 -8.40 1.40 0.10
C GLY A 14 -6.90 1.43 -0.20
N GLN A 15 -6.11 0.51 0.33
CA GLN A 15 -4.67 0.42 0.07
C GLN A 15 -4.31 -0.68 -0.94
N TYR A 16 -3.37 -0.36 -1.83
CA TYR A 16 -2.79 -1.29 -2.80
C TYR A 16 -1.27 -1.38 -2.61
N TYR A 17 -0.74 -2.60 -2.56
CA TYR A 17 0.69 -2.86 -2.49
C TYR A 17 1.36 -2.54 -3.83
N ASP A 18 2.28 -1.59 -3.81
CA ASP A 18 3.15 -1.26 -4.93
C ASP A 18 4.46 -2.04 -4.80
N GLU A 19 4.68 -2.99 -5.71
CA GLU A 19 5.85 -3.86 -5.72
C GLU A 19 7.15 -3.11 -5.98
N LEU A 20 7.13 -2.03 -6.78
CA LEU A 20 8.34 -1.29 -7.12
C LEU A 20 8.87 -0.53 -5.91
N THR A 21 7.97 0.11 -5.15
CA THR A 21 8.35 0.93 -3.99
C THR A 21 8.30 0.17 -2.67
N LYS A 22 7.66 -1.00 -2.63
CA LYS A 22 7.35 -1.78 -1.42
C LYS A 22 6.50 -1.01 -0.41
N GLN A 23 5.67 -0.08 -0.89
CA GLN A 23 4.79 0.76 -0.08
C GLN A 23 3.32 0.45 -0.37
N HIS A 24 2.42 0.89 0.51
CA HIS A 24 0.98 0.73 0.30
C HIS A 24 0.37 2.07 -0.10
N TYR A 25 -0.18 2.16 -1.31
CA TYR A 25 -0.76 3.39 -1.84
C TYR A 25 -2.27 3.44 -1.58
N ASN A 26 -2.76 4.55 -1.04
CA ASN A 26 -4.18 4.74 -0.68
C ASN A 26 -4.93 5.79 -1.52
N LEU A 27 -4.49 6.01 -2.77
CA LEU A 27 -4.86 7.12 -3.67
C LEU A 27 -4.25 8.49 -3.30
N ASN A 28 -4.04 8.77 -2.02
CA ASN A 28 -3.56 10.08 -1.58
C ASN A 28 -2.09 10.08 -1.13
N ARG A 29 -1.64 8.96 -0.55
CA ARG A 29 -0.36 8.83 0.15
C ARG A 29 0.22 7.43 0.05
N TYR A 30 1.52 7.33 0.28
CA TYR A 30 2.22 6.08 0.46
C TYR A 30 2.42 5.78 1.95
N TYR A 31 1.95 4.62 2.39
CA TYR A 31 2.22 4.07 3.71
C TYR A 31 3.45 3.16 3.64
N ASN A 32 4.44 3.45 4.48
CA ASN A 32 5.61 2.60 4.63
C ASN A 32 5.38 1.61 5.80
N PRO A 33 5.25 0.30 5.51
CA PRO A 33 4.99 -0.70 6.53
C PRO A 33 6.17 -0.96 7.48
N GLU A 34 7.41 -0.69 7.05
CA GLU A 34 8.61 -0.81 7.88
C GLU A 34 8.62 0.23 9.01
N PHE A 35 8.14 1.45 8.72
CA PHE A 35 8.08 2.53 9.69
C PHE A 35 6.73 2.72 10.38
N GLY A 36 5.68 2.04 9.88
CA GLY A 36 4.34 2.14 10.43
C GLY A 36 3.66 3.50 10.22
N ARG A 37 4.00 4.24 9.16
CA ARG A 37 3.47 5.61 8.92
C ARG A 37 3.34 5.96 7.44
N TYR A 38 2.52 6.98 7.15
CA TYR A 38 2.52 7.64 5.85
C TYR A 38 3.81 8.45 5.65
N MET A 39 4.29 8.48 4.41
CA MET A 39 5.50 9.22 4.02
C MET A 39 5.22 10.69 3.73
N GLU A 40 3.97 11.03 3.43
CA GLU A 40 3.50 12.39 3.21
C GLU A 40 2.67 12.92 4.39
N ALA A 41 2.63 14.25 4.52
CA ALA A 41 1.74 14.96 5.42
C ALA A 41 0.27 14.66 5.11
N ASP A 42 -0.62 14.97 6.05
CA ASP A 42 -2.06 14.83 5.82
C ASP A 42 -2.54 15.74 4.68
N PRO A 43 -3.16 15.22 3.60
CA PRO A 43 -3.63 16.03 2.48
C PRO A 43 -4.67 17.09 2.88
N GLU A 44 -5.38 16.91 4.00
CA GLU A 44 -6.36 17.90 4.49
C GLU A 44 -5.73 19.08 5.25
N ARG A 45 -4.40 19.09 5.46
CA ARG A 45 -3.68 20.19 6.12
C ARG A 45 -3.12 21.22 5.12
N VAL A 46 -3.96 21.70 4.20
CA VAL A 46 -3.67 22.90 3.41
C VAL A 46 -4.55 24.05 3.85
#